data_AF-A0A974WYT8-F1
#
_entry.id   AF-A0A974WYT8-F1
#
_cell.length_a   1.000
_cell.length_b   1.000
_cell.length_c   1.000
_cell.angle_alpha   90.00
_cell.angle_beta   90.00
_cell.angle_gamma   90.00
#
_symmetry.space_group_name_H-M   'P 1'
#
loop_
_entity.id
_entity.type
_entity.pdbx_description
1 polymer ?
#
loop_
_entity_poly.entity_id
_entity_poly.type
_entity_poly.pdbx_seq_one_letter_code
_entity_poly.pdbx_strand_id
1 'polypeptide(L)'
;MTIEYYDCDAELLADSVRMENVFIEAAKASGATVLGTNFHAFEPQGVSGFVVIAESHFSVHAWPEHDYAAVDIFTCGDSIDFEKAVDTLREGMKAGNVIISGVMNRGIISNNGIERMVPVYEDRTHMYALSWEKRFKDTSAWGLLASVDVYNCDPELIRNADSIKMFARELCEKIEMQRYGDCEVVHFGADKRIAGFSMTQLLETSLLSGHFANESNTAYLDIFSCKYYDPREVAEYAISFFKGDHYRLQVALRR
;
A
#
# COMPACT_ATOMS: atom_id res chain seq x y z
N MET A 1 -6.27 7.89 -1.87
CA MET A 1 -6.81 6.52 -1.96
C MET A 1 -7.31 6.33 -3.38
N THR A 2 -6.98 5.21 -4.00
CA THR A 2 -7.48 4.80 -5.31
C THR A 2 -8.39 3.60 -5.12
N ILE A 3 -9.57 3.64 -5.73
CA ILE A 3 -10.64 2.67 -5.52
C ILE A 3 -11.21 2.27 -6.87
N GLU A 4 -11.37 0.97 -7.05
CA GLU A 4 -11.94 0.34 -8.23
C GLU A 4 -13.34 -0.17 -7.86
N TYR A 5 -14.38 0.35 -8.51
CA TYR A 5 -15.76 -0.13 -8.36
C TYR A 5 -16.15 -0.97 -9.59
N TYR A 6 -16.64 -2.17 -9.35
CA TYR A 6 -17.06 -3.15 -10.37
C TYR A 6 -18.52 -3.53 -10.18
N ASP A 7 -19.10 -4.12 -11.23
CA ASP A 7 -20.49 -4.55 -11.28
C ASP A 7 -21.45 -3.40 -10.94
N CYS A 8 -21.13 -2.20 -11.42
CA CYS A 8 -21.91 -0.98 -11.25
C CYS A 8 -23.12 -0.92 -12.19
N ASP A 9 -24.07 -0.03 -11.89
CA ASP A 9 -25.19 0.27 -12.78
C ASP A 9 -24.70 1.10 -13.99
N ALA A 10 -24.62 0.48 -15.17
CA ALA A 10 -24.14 1.12 -16.41
C ALA A 10 -24.93 2.39 -16.79
N GLU A 11 -26.25 2.41 -16.59
CA GLU A 11 -27.07 3.59 -16.91
C GLU A 11 -26.74 4.76 -15.98
N LEU A 12 -26.42 4.46 -14.72
CA LEU A 12 -25.94 5.45 -13.77
C LEU A 12 -24.55 5.97 -14.16
N LEU A 13 -23.63 5.07 -14.52
CA LEU A 13 -22.27 5.44 -14.94
C LEU A 13 -22.23 6.30 -16.21
N ALA A 14 -23.28 6.27 -17.02
CA ALA A 14 -23.43 7.10 -18.23
C ALA A 14 -24.10 8.46 -17.97
N ASP A 15 -24.63 8.71 -16.77
CA ASP A 15 -25.36 9.93 -16.43
C ASP A 15 -24.52 10.85 -15.53
N SER A 16 -24.00 11.93 -16.11
CA SER A 16 -23.13 12.88 -15.41
C SER A 16 -23.83 13.57 -14.22
N VAL A 17 -25.15 13.79 -14.29
CA VAL A 17 -25.91 14.46 -13.23
C VAL A 17 -26.12 13.51 -12.06
N ARG A 18 -26.43 12.23 -12.33
CA ARG A 18 -26.56 11.22 -11.28
C ARG A 18 -25.20 10.95 -10.61
N MET A 19 -24.14 10.84 -11.40
CA MET A 19 -22.77 10.69 -10.89
C MET A 19 -22.34 11.89 -10.02
N GLU A 20 -22.64 13.11 -10.46
CA GLU A 20 -22.36 14.31 -9.66
C GLU A 20 -23.04 14.27 -8.29
N ASN A 21 -24.32 13.92 -8.25
CA ASN A 21 -25.07 13.82 -6.99
C ASN A 21 -24.48 12.76 -6.05
N VAL A 22 -24.16 11.57 -6.56
CA VAL A 22 -23.53 10.49 -5.77
C VAL A 22 -22.23 10.95 -5.14
N PHE A 23 -21.38 11.67 -5.89
CA PHE A 23 -20.09 12.14 -5.39
C PHE A 23 -20.23 13.30 -4.39
N ILE A 24 -21.19 14.20 -4.59
CA ILE A 24 -21.51 15.25 -3.61
C ILE A 24 -21.99 14.63 -2.30
N GLU A 25 -22.86 13.63 -2.37
CA GLU A 25 -23.37 12.91 -1.19
C GLU A 25 -22.22 12.20 -0.46
N ALA A 26 -21.34 11.51 -1.18
CA ALA A 26 -20.19 10.84 -0.60
C ALA A 26 -19.24 11.82 0.12
N ALA A 27 -18.92 12.94 -0.51
CA ALA A 27 -18.06 13.97 0.09
C ALA A 27 -18.70 14.58 1.35
N LYS A 28 -20.01 14.84 1.33
CA LYS A 28 -20.71 15.36 2.52
C LYS A 28 -20.81 14.32 3.64
N ALA A 29 -21.14 13.07 3.30
CA ALA A 29 -21.24 11.98 4.25
C ALA A 29 -19.90 11.72 4.96
N SER A 30 -18.78 11.89 4.24
CA SER A 30 -17.43 11.76 4.78
C SER A 30 -16.99 12.92 5.68
N GLY A 31 -17.81 13.98 5.81
CA GLY A 31 -17.47 15.20 6.54
C GLY A 31 -16.61 16.19 5.75
N ALA A 32 -16.41 15.99 4.45
CA ALA A 32 -15.67 16.93 3.62
C ALA A 32 -16.50 18.18 3.30
N THR A 33 -15.82 19.33 3.27
CA THR A 33 -16.43 20.58 2.80
C THR A 33 -16.26 20.69 1.29
N VAL A 34 -17.37 20.57 0.56
CA VAL A 34 -17.41 20.73 -0.90
C VAL A 34 -17.27 22.19 -1.29
N LEU A 35 -16.32 22.50 -2.17
CA LEU A 35 -16.07 23.83 -2.73
C LEU A 35 -16.66 24.00 -4.14
N GLY A 36 -16.74 22.92 -4.92
CA GLY A 36 -17.27 22.93 -6.27
C GLY A 36 -17.19 21.58 -6.96
N THR A 37 -17.89 21.44 -8.08
CA THR A 37 -18.02 20.19 -8.83
C THR A 37 -17.90 20.44 -10.33
N ASN A 38 -17.51 19.39 -11.07
CA ASN A 38 -17.59 19.38 -12.52
C ASN A 38 -17.68 17.93 -13.00
N PHE A 39 -18.72 17.61 -13.77
CA PHE A 39 -18.95 16.28 -14.32
C PHE A 39 -19.26 16.41 -15.81
N HIS A 40 -18.64 15.55 -16.62
CA HIS A 40 -18.77 15.55 -18.07
C HIS A 40 -19.11 14.14 -18.56
N ALA A 41 -20.23 14.02 -19.26
CA ALA A 41 -20.57 12.82 -20.02
C ALA A 41 -19.89 12.87 -21.39
N PHE A 42 -19.30 11.75 -21.80
CA PHE A 42 -18.63 11.58 -23.10
C PHE A 42 -19.53 10.86 -24.10
N GLU A 43 -19.19 11.02 -25.38
CA GLU A 43 -19.76 10.25 -26.50
C GLU A 43 -18.80 9.12 -26.88
N PRO A 44 -19.28 7.87 -27.08
CA PRO A 44 -20.68 7.45 -27.05
C PRO A 44 -21.28 7.24 -25.65
N GLN A 45 -20.45 7.12 -24.61
CA GLN A 45 -20.88 7.00 -23.22
C GLN A 45 -19.69 7.23 -22.26
N GLY A 46 -19.97 7.19 -20.96
CA GLY A 46 -19.00 7.32 -19.88
C GLY A 46 -18.98 8.70 -19.25
N VAL A 47 -18.48 8.78 -18.02
CA VAL A 47 -18.46 10.02 -17.24
C VAL A 47 -17.08 10.21 -16.64
N SER A 48 -16.56 11.43 -16.71
CA SER A 48 -15.47 11.87 -15.83
C SER A 48 -15.94 13.03 -14.98
N GLY A 49 -15.54 13.05 -13.71
CA GLY A 49 -15.93 14.13 -12.84
C GLY A 49 -15.04 14.30 -11.62
N PHE A 50 -15.19 15.46 -10.99
CA PHE A 50 -14.50 15.79 -9.75
C PHE A 50 -15.37 16.62 -8.82
N VAL A 51 -15.16 16.38 -7.53
CA VAL A 51 -15.63 17.23 -6.42
C VAL A 51 -14.40 17.84 -5.77
N VAL A 52 -14.25 19.15 -5.89
CA VAL A 52 -13.22 19.89 -5.17
C VAL A 52 -13.68 20.04 -3.72
N ILE A 53 -12.82 19.65 -2.78
CA ILE A 53 -13.05 19.82 -1.34
C ILE A 53 -12.03 20.80 -0.78
N ALA A 54 -12.27 21.30 0.44
CA ALA A 54 -11.48 22.36 1.07
C ALA A 54 -9.95 22.18 0.99
N GLU A 55 -9.47 20.94 0.99
CA GLU A 55 -8.03 20.66 1.04
C GLU A 55 -7.53 19.68 -0.04
N SER A 56 -8.36 19.29 -1.04
CA SER A 56 -8.01 18.34 -2.14
C SER A 56 -9.23 17.99 -3.02
N HIS A 57 -9.55 16.72 -3.29
CA HIS A 57 -10.60 16.33 -4.25
C HIS A 57 -11.06 14.87 -4.15
N PHE A 58 -12.27 14.61 -4.65
CA PHE A 58 -12.72 13.29 -5.09
C PHE A 58 -12.82 13.32 -6.63
N SER A 59 -12.38 12.28 -7.34
CA SER A 59 -12.52 12.20 -8.80
C SER A 59 -12.95 10.81 -9.26
N VAL A 60 -13.54 10.76 -10.46
CA VAL A 60 -14.01 9.52 -11.07
C VAL A 60 -13.81 9.52 -12.57
N HIS A 61 -13.51 8.35 -13.09
CA HIS A 61 -13.63 7.98 -14.50
C HIS A 61 -14.46 6.69 -14.58
N ALA A 62 -15.55 6.72 -15.35
CA ALA A 62 -16.51 5.63 -15.45
C ALA A 62 -16.63 5.10 -16.89
N TRP A 63 -16.67 3.77 -17.02
CA TRP A 63 -16.81 3.01 -18.26
C TRP A 63 -18.06 2.12 -18.17
N PRO A 64 -19.23 2.61 -18.62
CA PRO A 64 -20.49 1.87 -18.60
C PRO A 64 -20.44 0.52 -19.34
N GLU A 65 -19.63 0.39 -20.39
CA GLU A 65 -19.43 -0.85 -21.15
C GLU A 65 -18.75 -1.97 -20.34
N HIS A 66 -18.21 -1.63 -19.18
CA HIS A 66 -17.47 -2.53 -18.30
C HIS A 66 -18.07 -2.57 -16.90
N ASP A 67 -19.23 -1.93 -16.67
CA ASP A 67 -19.84 -1.80 -15.36
C ASP A 67 -18.83 -1.30 -14.30
N TYR A 68 -17.94 -0.38 -14.70
CA TYR A 68 -16.71 -0.08 -13.96
C TYR A 68 -16.49 1.42 -13.76
N ALA A 69 -16.04 1.80 -12.56
CA ALA A 69 -15.59 3.15 -12.25
C ALA A 69 -14.29 3.14 -11.43
N ALA A 70 -13.30 3.90 -11.90
CA ALA A 70 -12.08 4.19 -11.17
C ALA A 70 -12.25 5.51 -10.40
N VAL A 71 -11.99 5.49 -9.10
CA VAL A 71 -12.24 6.61 -8.19
C VAL A 71 -10.99 6.96 -7.39
N ASP A 72 -10.69 8.25 -7.30
CA ASP A 72 -9.69 8.78 -6.38
C ASP A 72 -10.37 9.55 -5.26
N ILE A 73 -9.99 9.26 -4.02
CA ILE A 73 -10.30 10.08 -2.85
C ILE A 73 -8.98 10.61 -2.32
N PHE A 74 -8.74 11.90 -2.51
CA PHE A 74 -7.61 12.62 -1.95
C PHE A 74 -8.14 13.63 -0.94
N THR A 75 -7.68 13.50 0.30
CA THR A 75 -8.01 14.37 1.43
C THR A 75 -6.72 14.87 2.09
N CYS A 76 -6.81 15.97 2.85
CA CYS A 76 -5.80 16.40 3.79
C CYS A 76 -6.39 16.30 5.21
N GLY A 77 -5.56 15.98 6.21
CA GLY A 77 -5.98 15.88 7.61
C GLY A 77 -6.74 14.60 7.99
N ASP A 78 -6.94 14.41 9.29
CA ASP A 78 -7.52 13.19 9.89
C ASP A 78 -9.05 13.26 10.09
N SER A 79 -9.72 14.28 9.54
CA SER A 79 -11.14 14.57 9.82
C SER A 79 -12.12 13.91 8.84
N ILE A 80 -11.65 13.22 7.81
CA ILE A 80 -12.50 12.59 6.79
C ILE A 80 -12.82 11.13 7.14
N ASP A 81 -14.11 10.81 7.12
CA ASP A 81 -14.64 9.46 7.27
C ASP A 81 -14.65 8.76 5.90
N PHE A 82 -13.54 8.12 5.56
CA PHE A 82 -13.38 7.40 4.30
C PHE A 82 -14.40 6.28 4.11
N GLU A 83 -14.77 5.60 5.19
CA GLU A 83 -15.71 4.48 5.16
C GLU A 83 -17.08 4.95 4.67
N LYS A 84 -17.57 6.10 5.18
CA LYS A 84 -18.78 6.71 4.64
C LYS A 84 -18.64 7.15 3.20
N ALA A 85 -17.50 7.69 2.79
CA ALA A 85 -17.28 8.04 1.39
C ALA A 85 -17.41 6.81 0.50
N VAL A 86 -16.67 5.73 0.80
CA VAL A 86 -16.64 4.50 0.01
C VAL A 86 -18.02 3.83 -0.01
N ASP A 87 -18.69 3.70 1.13
CA ASP A 87 -20.02 3.08 1.18
C ASP A 87 -21.07 3.90 0.42
N THR A 88 -21.04 5.23 0.55
CA THR A 88 -21.97 6.10 -0.19
C THR A 88 -21.74 6.00 -1.70
N LEU A 89 -20.48 5.91 -2.13
CA LEU A 89 -20.13 5.70 -3.54
C LEU A 89 -20.55 4.30 -4.02
N ARG A 90 -20.34 3.25 -3.22
CA ARG A 90 -20.76 1.88 -3.54
C ARG A 90 -22.27 1.81 -3.73
N GLU A 91 -23.02 2.33 -2.75
CA GLU A 91 -24.48 2.33 -2.77
C GLU A 91 -25.01 3.23 -3.90
N GLY A 92 -24.40 4.40 -4.07
CA GLY A 92 -24.74 5.37 -5.09
C GLY A 92 -24.54 4.83 -6.51
N MET A 93 -23.43 4.15 -6.78
CA MET A 93 -23.15 3.53 -8.10
C MET A 93 -23.71 2.12 -8.25
N LYS A 94 -24.32 1.57 -7.19
CA LYS A 94 -24.79 0.18 -7.08
C LYS A 94 -23.71 -0.86 -7.42
N ALA A 95 -22.48 -0.61 -7.00
CA ALA A 95 -21.37 -1.50 -7.26
C ALA A 95 -21.54 -2.83 -6.51
N GLY A 96 -21.45 -3.95 -7.22
CA GLY A 96 -21.44 -5.29 -6.63
C GLY A 96 -20.12 -5.64 -5.96
N ASN A 97 -19.01 -5.04 -6.40
CA ASN A 97 -17.69 -5.28 -5.84
C ASN A 97 -16.85 -3.99 -5.80
N VAL A 98 -16.04 -3.83 -4.75
CA VAL A 98 -15.20 -2.65 -4.51
C VAL A 98 -13.81 -3.10 -4.08
N ILE A 99 -12.77 -2.60 -4.74
CA ILE A 99 -11.37 -2.88 -4.44
C ILE A 99 -10.66 -1.57 -4.19
N ILE A 100 -10.11 -1.37 -2.99
CA ILE A 100 -9.14 -0.29 -2.79
C ILE A 100 -7.79 -0.73 -3.34
N SER A 101 -7.41 -0.17 -4.49
CA SER A 101 -6.18 -0.52 -5.20
C SER A 101 -4.93 0.12 -4.58
N GLY A 102 -5.09 1.20 -3.83
CA GLY A 102 -3.95 1.92 -3.25
C GLY A 102 -4.31 2.94 -2.18
N VAL A 103 -3.59 2.88 -1.07
CA VAL A 103 -3.58 3.94 -0.05
C VAL A 103 -2.17 4.53 -0.03
N MET A 104 -2.07 5.81 -0.37
CA MET A 104 -0.79 6.51 -0.48
C MET A 104 -0.78 7.73 0.43
N ASN A 105 0.27 7.86 1.24
CA ASN A 105 0.56 9.10 1.94
C ASN A 105 1.08 10.14 0.93
N ARG A 106 0.53 11.35 0.98
CA ARG A 106 0.92 12.46 0.11
C ARG A 106 1.45 13.62 0.96
N GLY A 107 2.43 14.35 0.45
CA GLY A 107 3.03 15.49 1.16
C GLY A 107 4.08 15.11 2.22
N ILE A 108 4.92 14.10 1.94
CA ILE A 108 6.05 13.72 2.79
C ILE A 108 7.12 14.83 2.76
N ILE A 109 6.99 15.79 3.67
CA ILE A 109 7.96 16.87 3.87
C ILE A 109 8.77 16.54 5.13
N SER A 110 10.06 16.29 4.95
CA SER A 110 10.99 15.94 6.04
C SER A 110 11.04 17.04 7.10
N ASN A 111 10.53 16.73 8.30
CA ASN A 111 11.02 17.33 9.53
C ASN A 111 11.75 16.22 10.32
N ASN A 112 13.08 16.22 10.23
CA ASN A 112 13.99 15.40 11.06
C ASN A 112 13.85 13.86 10.94
N GLY A 113 13.52 13.32 9.75
CA GLY A 113 13.66 11.88 9.48
C GLY A 113 12.69 10.95 10.22
N ILE A 114 11.61 11.47 10.80
CA ILE A 114 10.54 10.66 11.38
C ILE A 114 9.31 10.76 10.47
N GLU A 115 8.99 9.68 9.76
CA GLU A 115 7.71 9.55 9.07
C GLU A 115 6.57 9.58 10.10
N ARG A 116 5.67 10.56 9.97
CA ARG A 116 4.36 10.47 10.62
C ARG A 116 3.45 9.65 9.71
N MET A 117 3.27 8.38 10.07
CA MET A 117 2.27 7.52 9.45
C MET A 117 0.87 8.08 9.75
N VAL A 118 0.14 8.48 8.71
CA VAL A 118 -1.31 8.71 8.79
C VAL A 118 -1.99 7.34 8.78
N PRO A 119 -2.97 7.07 9.67
CA PRO A 119 -3.61 5.76 9.77
C PRO A 119 -4.34 5.37 8.48
N VAL A 120 -4.12 4.13 8.05
CA VAL A 120 -4.90 3.46 6.98
C VAL A 120 -6.22 2.99 7.60
N TYR A 121 -7.35 3.54 7.14
CA TYR A 121 -8.71 3.11 7.51
C TYR A 121 -9.37 2.40 6.33
N GLU A 122 -9.93 1.19 6.57
CA GLU A 122 -10.88 0.40 5.74
C GLU A 122 -11.08 -0.99 6.41
N ASP A 123 -12.25 -1.61 6.65
CA ASP A 123 -13.71 -1.33 6.48
C ASP A 123 -14.49 -2.38 7.37
N ARG A 124 -15.79 -2.13 7.59
CA ARG A 124 -16.84 -2.66 8.49
C ARG A 124 -17.04 -4.18 8.56
N THR A 125 -16.91 -4.70 9.78
CA THR A 125 -18.05 -5.38 10.45
C THR A 125 -17.84 -5.58 11.93
N HIS A 126 -16.61 -5.58 12.43
CA HIS A 126 -16.32 -5.50 13.85
C HIS A 126 -15.07 -4.65 14.07
N MET A 127 -14.96 -4.12 15.27
CA MET A 127 -14.02 -3.09 15.71
C MET A 127 -12.55 -3.51 15.58
N TYR A 128 -11.82 -3.12 14.53
CA TYR A 128 -10.47 -3.65 14.28
C TYR A 128 -9.33 -2.62 14.02
N ALA A 129 -9.05 -1.80 15.06
CA ALA A 129 -7.90 -0.90 15.33
C ALA A 129 -6.60 -0.96 14.48
N LEU A 130 -6.18 0.22 14.01
CA LEU A 130 -4.86 0.91 14.02
C LEU A 130 -3.52 0.14 13.91
N SER A 131 -3.51 -1.18 13.84
CA SER A 131 -2.31 -2.04 13.90
C SER A 131 -2.41 -3.15 12.85
N TRP A 132 -1.29 -3.40 12.15
CA TRP A 132 -1.15 -4.56 11.27
C TRP A 132 -1.42 -5.88 12.01
N GLU A 133 -1.15 -5.92 13.32
CA GLU A 133 -1.40 -7.09 14.17
C GLU A 133 -2.87 -7.45 14.20
N LYS A 134 -3.69 -6.41 14.29
CA LYS A 134 -5.12 -6.54 14.38
C LYS A 134 -5.69 -6.99 13.04
N ARG A 135 -5.31 -6.30 11.96
CA ARG A 135 -5.67 -6.69 10.59
C ARG A 135 -5.29 -8.14 10.26
N PHE A 136 -4.11 -8.58 10.67
CA PHE A 136 -3.64 -9.96 10.48
C PHE A 136 -4.57 -10.96 11.18
N LYS A 137 -4.91 -10.70 12.45
CA LYS A 137 -5.78 -11.57 13.27
C LYS A 137 -7.22 -11.58 12.75
N ASP A 138 -7.80 -10.43 12.45
CA ASP A 138 -9.25 -10.31 12.17
C ASP A 138 -9.63 -10.78 10.77
N THR A 139 -8.71 -10.67 9.83
CA THR A 139 -8.94 -11.14 8.46
C THR A 139 -8.65 -12.63 8.30
N SER A 140 -8.26 -13.31 9.40
CA SER A 140 -7.79 -14.70 9.39
C SER A 140 -6.79 -14.96 8.26
N ALA A 141 -5.91 -13.98 8.01
CA ALA A 141 -4.97 -14.05 6.91
C ALA A 141 -4.05 -15.26 7.10
N TRP A 142 -3.81 -16.00 6.02
CA TRP A 142 -2.87 -17.11 6.03
C TRP A 142 -1.43 -16.63 6.25
N GLY A 143 -1.11 -15.42 5.78
CA GLY A 143 0.19 -14.81 6.03
C GLY A 143 0.26 -13.31 5.75
N LEU A 144 1.38 -12.71 6.12
CA LEU A 144 1.73 -11.31 5.92
C LEU A 144 3.02 -11.25 5.09
N LEU A 145 3.01 -10.42 4.05
CA LEU A 145 4.18 -10.06 3.27
C LEU A 145 4.52 -8.59 3.55
N ALA A 146 5.76 -8.32 3.94
CA ALA A 146 6.34 -6.98 3.93
C ALA A 146 7.42 -6.93 2.83
N SER A 147 7.25 -6.02 1.88
CA SER A 147 8.26 -5.68 0.87
C SER A 147 8.90 -4.36 1.26
N VAL A 148 10.21 -4.37 1.47
CA VAL A 148 11.01 -3.23 1.92
C VAL A 148 12.11 -2.95 0.90
N ASP A 149 12.08 -1.76 0.32
CA ASP A 149 13.18 -1.25 -0.49
C ASP A 149 13.98 -0.26 0.36
N VAL A 150 15.27 -0.48 0.56
CA VAL A 150 16.17 0.45 1.26
C VAL A 150 17.13 1.06 0.23
N TYR A 151 17.14 2.39 0.14
CA TYR A 151 17.89 3.13 -0.87
C TYR A 151 19.15 3.76 -0.28
N ASN A 152 20.18 3.91 -1.12
CA ASN A 152 21.47 4.51 -0.79
C ASN A 152 22.18 3.83 0.40
N CYS A 153 22.16 2.49 0.43
CA CYS A 153 22.82 1.71 1.47
C CYS A 153 24.35 1.84 1.44
N ASP A 154 24.97 1.56 2.59
CA ASP A 154 26.42 1.40 2.72
C ASP A 154 26.91 0.25 1.82
N PRO A 155 27.73 0.53 0.80
CA PRO A 155 28.19 -0.48 -0.14
C PRO A 155 29.01 -1.60 0.49
N GLU A 156 29.69 -1.34 1.62
CA GLU A 156 30.49 -2.37 2.30
C GLU A 156 29.59 -3.43 2.98
N LEU A 157 28.32 -3.11 3.26
CA LEU A 157 27.37 -4.01 3.89
C LEU A 157 26.58 -4.82 2.86
N ILE A 158 26.02 -4.15 1.84
CA ILE A 158 25.18 -4.83 0.84
C ILE A 158 25.98 -5.65 -0.19
N ARG A 159 27.32 -5.47 -0.24
CA ARG A 159 28.23 -6.23 -1.10
C ARG A 159 29.04 -7.28 -0.33
N ASN A 160 28.65 -7.58 0.91
CA ASN A 160 29.34 -8.53 1.77
C ASN A 160 28.40 -9.66 2.17
N ALA A 161 28.72 -10.88 1.74
CA ALA A 161 27.88 -12.05 2.01
C ALA A 161 27.72 -12.35 3.50
N ASP A 162 28.76 -12.12 4.31
CA ASP A 162 28.72 -12.35 5.75
C ASP A 162 27.86 -11.30 6.46
N SER A 163 27.91 -10.04 6.02
CA SER A 163 27.01 -8.98 6.48
C SER A 163 25.56 -9.29 6.15
N ILE A 164 25.27 -9.78 4.94
CA ILE A 164 23.91 -10.18 4.53
C ILE A 164 23.40 -11.37 5.35
N LYS A 165 24.25 -12.38 5.60
CA LYS A 165 23.91 -13.51 6.49
C LYS A 165 23.66 -13.05 7.92
N MET A 166 24.45 -12.10 8.41
CA MET A 166 24.26 -11.50 9.73
C MET A 166 22.94 -10.75 9.83
N PHE A 167 22.60 -9.93 8.83
CA PHE A 167 21.31 -9.26 8.71
C PHE A 167 20.15 -10.26 8.82
N ALA A 168 20.19 -11.34 8.01
CA ALA A 168 19.12 -12.35 8.02
C ALA A 168 18.94 -12.97 9.41
N ARG A 169 20.05 -13.33 10.07
CA ARG A 169 20.02 -13.93 11.42
C ARG A 169 19.38 -12.97 12.43
N GLU A 170 19.90 -11.75 12.51
CA GLU A 170 19.47 -10.77 13.51
C GLU A 170 18.04 -10.28 13.25
N LEU A 171 17.64 -10.11 11.98
CA LEU A 171 16.26 -9.80 11.63
C LEU A 171 15.32 -10.90 12.13
N CYS A 172 15.65 -12.17 11.87
CA CYS A 172 14.84 -13.31 12.33
C CYS A 172 14.74 -13.37 13.86
N GLU A 173 15.82 -13.07 14.58
CA GLU A 173 15.82 -12.98 16.05
C GLU A 173 14.90 -11.84 16.51
N LYS A 174 14.96 -10.68 15.84
CA LYS A 174 14.16 -9.50 16.19
C LYS A 174 12.66 -9.70 15.98
N ILE A 175 12.26 -10.35 14.89
CA ILE A 175 10.85 -10.64 14.58
C ILE A 175 10.40 -12.00 15.11
N GLU A 176 11.23 -12.63 15.96
CA GLU A 176 10.96 -13.92 16.61
C GLU A 176 10.52 -15.02 15.63
N MET A 177 11.22 -15.14 14.50
CA MET A 177 11.01 -16.19 13.51
C MET A 177 12.09 -17.26 13.59
N GLN A 178 11.67 -18.52 13.48
CA GLN A 178 12.59 -19.66 13.52
C GLN A 178 13.15 -19.92 12.12
N ARG A 179 14.48 -19.86 12.01
CA ARG A 179 15.22 -20.12 10.78
C ARG A 179 15.28 -21.63 10.51
N TYR A 180 15.02 -22.01 9.27
CA TYR A 180 15.22 -23.36 8.77
C TYR A 180 16.49 -23.41 7.93
N GLY A 181 17.49 -24.16 8.39
CA GLY A 181 18.77 -24.27 7.70
C GLY A 181 19.58 -22.97 7.64
N ASP A 182 20.67 -23.02 6.87
CA ASP A 182 21.56 -21.88 6.68
C ASP A 182 20.99 -20.87 5.67
N CYS A 183 21.35 -19.60 5.86
CA CYS A 183 21.03 -18.56 4.90
C CYS A 183 21.90 -18.73 3.63
N GLU A 184 21.24 -18.91 2.49
CA GLU A 184 21.89 -18.97 1.19
C GLU A 184 22.10 -17.56 0.67
N VAL A 185 23.35 -17.22 0.34
CA VAL A 185 23.72 -15.94 -0.25
C VAL A 185 24.58 -16.20 -1.46
N VAL A 186 24.11 -15.76 -2.62
CA VAL A 186 24.74 -16.00 -3.92
C VAL A 186 25.01 -14.68 -4.60
N HIS A 187 26.25 -14.46 -5.01
CA HIS A 187 26.61 -13.34 -5.88
C HIS A 187 26.48 -13.77 -7.34
N PHE A 188 25.77 -12.99 -8.14
CA PHE A 188 25.66 -13.22 -9.58
C PHE A 188 25.50 -11.91 -10.35
N GLY A 189 25.46 -12.03 -11.68
CA GLY A 189 25.38 -10.91 -12.61
C GLY A 189 26.68 -10.74 -13.39
N ALA A 190 26.63 -11.04 -14.69
CA ALA A 190 27.78 -10.95 -15.58
C ALA A 190 28.08 -9.50 -16.04
N ASP A 191 27.07 -8.63 -16.03
CA ASP A 191 27.20 -7.19 -16.32
C ASP A 191 27.13 -6.40 -15.01
N LYS A 192 27.86 -5.28 -14.94
CA LYS A 192 27.89 -4.36 -13.79
C LYS A 192 26.49 -3.87 -13.38
N ARG A 193 25.56 -3.75 -14.33
CA ARG A 193 24.18 -3.32 -14.10
C ARG A 193 23.33 -4.32 -13.33
N ILE A 194 23.67 -5.61 -13.40
CA ILE A 194 22.93 -6.69 -12.74
C ILE A 194 23.75 -7.39 -11.67
N ALA A 195 24.98 -6.91 -11.42
CA ALA A 195 25.87 -7.48 -10.42
C ALA A 195 25.32 -7.18 -9.02
N GLY A 196 25.24 -8.23 -8.20
CA GLY A 196 24.69 -8.10 -6.86
C GLY A 196 24.63 -9.42 -6.13
N PHE A 197 24.19 -9.34 -4.87
CA PHE A 197 23.87 -10.52 -4.08
C PHE A 197 22.38 -10.80 -4.12
N SER A 198 22.01 -12.06 -4.03
CA SER A 198 20.67 -12.46 -3.60
C SER A 198 20.77 -13.38 -2.40
N MET A 199 19.76 -13.30 -1.57
CA MET A 199 19.68 -14.00 -0.30
C MET A 199 18.37 -14.76 -0.21
N THR A 200 18.42 -15.95 0.36
CA THR A 200 17.25 -16.70 0.80
C THR A 200 17.54 -17.31 2.17
N GLN A 201 16.69 -16.97 3.14
CA GLN A 201 16.60 -17.64 4.43
C GLN A 201 15.23 -18.30 4.52
N LEU A 202 15.22 -19.63 4.46
CA LEU A 202 14.01 -20.38 4.77
C LEU A 202 13.68 -20.22 6.26
N LEU A 203 12.40 -20.08 6.55
CA LEU A 203 11.86 -20.10 7.90
C LEU A 203 11.02 -21.37 8.03
N GLU A 204 10.76 -21.85 9.26
CA GLU A 204 10.05 -23.12 9.45
C GLU A 204 8.71 -23.20 8.68
N THR A 205 8.03 -22.06 8.51
CA THR A 205 6.73 -21.97 7.84
C THR A 205 6.66 -20.91 6.76
N SER A 206 7.78 -20.28 6.39
CA SER A 206 7.77 -19.10 5.50
C SER A 206 9.14 -18.75 4.89
N LEU A 207 9.33 -17.50 4.43
CA LEU A 207 10.48 -17.09 3.62
C LEU A 207 10.93 -15.66 3.95
N LEU A 208 12.24 -15.48 4.10
CA LEU A 208 12.92 -14.19 4.00
C LEU A 208 13.81 -14.23 2.75
N SER A 209 13.62 -13.28 1.82
CA SER A 209 14.44 -13.15 0.61
C SER A 209 14.89 -11.72 0.40
N GLY A 210 15.96 -11.55 -0.39
CA GLY A 210 16.37 -10.22 -0.80
C GLY A 210 17.33 -10.18 -1.98
N HIS A 211 17.37 -9.03 -2.62
CA HIS A 211 18.27 -8.68 -3.73
C HIS A 211 19.03 -7.39 -3.40
N PHE A 212 20.34 -7.42 -3.59
CA PHE A 212 21.25 -6.33 -3.24
C PHE A 212 21.95 -5.84 -4.51
N ALA A 213 21.49 -4.71 -5.05
CA ALA A 213 21.96 -4.17 -6.31
C ALA A 213 23.20 -3.30 -6.12
N ASN A 214 24.32 -3.67 -6.73
CA ASN A 214 25.59 -2.96 -6.57
C ASN A 214 25.55 -1.57 -7.21
N GLU A 215 24.91 -1.41 -8.37
CA GLU A 215 24.92 -0.16 -9.14
C GLU A 215 24.15 0.96 -8.43
N SER A 216 22.98 0.66 -7.88
CA SER A 216 22.09 1.64 -7.26
C SER A 216 22.24 1.75 -5.73
N ASN A 217 23.09 0.91 -5.12
CA ASN A 217 23.19 0.74 -3.68
C ASN A 217 21.82 0.53 -3.02
N THR A 218 21.03 -0.40 -3.55
CA THR A 218 19.66 -0.65 -3.10
C THR A 218 19.51 -2.09 -2.60
N ALA A 219 18.86 -2.26 -1.46
CA ALA A 219 18.44 -3.56 -0.94
C ALA A 219 16.92 -3.70 -1.12
N TYR A 220 16.49 -4.73 -1.84
CA TYR A 220 15.09 -5.11 -2.00
C TYR A 220 14.84 -6.35 -1.15
N LEU A 221 13.93 -6.27 -0.19
CA LEU A 221 13.71 -7.31 0.81
C LEU A 221 12.24 -7.72 0.82
N ASP A 222 12.00 -9.02 0.84
CA ASP A 222 10.67 -9.60 1.00
C ASP A 222 10.66 -10.53 2.22
N ILE A 223 9.76 -10.23 3.15
CA ILE A 223 9.58 -10.97 4.39
C ILE A 223 8.16 -11.51 4.36
N PHE A 224 8.03 -12.83 4.24
CA PHE A 224 6.74 -13.50 4.29
C PHE A 224 6.65 -14.34 5.56
N SER A 225 5.50 -14.31 6.24
CA SER A 225 5.27 -15.11 7.45
C SER A 225 3.80 -15.44 7.70
N CYS A 226 3.54 -16.64 8.22
CA CYS A 226 2.23 -17.03 8.77
C CYS A 226 2.05 -16.65 10.25
N LYS A 227 3.10 -16.18 10.93
CA LYS A 227 3.05 -15.54 12.25
C LYS A 227 3.09 -14.02 12.04
N TYR A 228 2.26 -13.29 12.79
CA TYR A 228 2.34 -11.84 12.80
C TYR A 228 3.71 -11.33 13.30
N TYR A 229 4.22 -10.30 12.63
CA TYR A 229 5.33 -9.47 13.05
C TYR A 229 5.03 -8.03 12.60
N ASP A 230 5.61 -7.02 13.25
CA ASP A 230 5.43 -5.64 12.83
C ASP A 230 6.28 -5.34 11.58
N PRO A 231 5.68 -5.00 10.42
CA PRO A 231 6.42 -4.67 9.20
C PRO A 231 7.33 -3.44 9.36
N ARG A 232 7.00 -2.52 10.28
CA ARG A 232 7.82 -1.34 10.55
C ARG A 232 9.12 -1.70 11.25
N GLU A 233 9.08 -2.65 12.18
CA GLU A 233 10.30 -3.12 12.83
C GLU A 233 11.30 -3.71 11.82
N VAL A 234 10.79 -4.35 10.76
CA VAL A 234 11.62 -4.85 9.67
C VAL A 234 12.23 -3.71 8.87
N ALA A 235 11.42 -2.73 8.47
CA ALA A 235 11.89 -1.59 7.68
C ALA A 235 12.92 -0.74 8.45
N GLU A 236 12.63 -0.43 9.72
CA GLU A 236 13.50 0.33 10.62
C GLU A 236 14.82 -0.41 10.90
N TYR A 237 14.75 -1.72 11.10
CA TYR A 237 15.96 -2.53 11.26
C TYR A 237 16.77 -2.57 9.96
N ALA A 238 16.13 -2.75 8.80
CA ALA A 238 16.81 -2.79 7.51
C ALA A 238 17.52 -1.47 7.16
N ILE A 239 16.85 -0.32 7.29
CA ILE A 239 17.48 0.99 7.04
C ILE A 239 18.62 1.25 8.02
N SER A 240 18.46 0.89 9.30
CA SER A 240 19.51 1.06 10.31
C SER A 240 20.72 0.16 10.03
N PHE A 241 20.47 -1.12 9.74
CA PHE A 241 21.52 -2.10 9.49
C PHE A 241 22.33 -1.74 8.25
N PHE A 242 21.66 -1.49 7.12
CA PHE A 242 22.32 -1.17 5.85
C PHE A 242 22.73 0.31 5.72
N LYS A 243 22.48 1.13 6.75
CA LYS A 243 22.74 2.58 6.78
C LYS A 243 22.21 3.29 5.53
N GLY A 244 20.97 2.97 5.15
CA GLY A 244 20.30 3.61 4.02
C GLY A 244 19.78 5.01 4.38
N ASP A 245 19.50 5.81 3.34
CA ASP A 245 18.98 7.17 3.53
C ASP A 245 17.47 7.19 3.76
N HIS A 246 16.74 6.34 3.05
CA HIS A 246 15.28 6.23 3.09
C HIS A 246 14.84 4.83 2.65
N TYR A 247 13.60 4.46 3.00
CA TYR A 247 13.01 3.19 2.59
C TYR A 247 11.62 3.38 2.01
N ARG A 248 11.16 2.39 1.24
CA ARG A 248 9.76 2.22 0.86
C ARG A 248 9.26 0.91 1.45
N LEU A 249 8.13 0.96 2.15
CA LEU A 249 7.47 -0.22 2.72
C LEU A 249 6.12 -0.45 2.04
N GLN A 250 5.90 -1.67 1.58
CA GLN A 250 4.60 -2.17 1.13
C GLN A 250 4.24 -3.40 1.96
N VAL A 251 2.98 -3.50 2.35
CA VAL A 251 2.49 -4.62 3.18
C VAL A 251 1.26 -5.21 2.54
N ALA A 252 1.26 -6.53 2.38
CA ALA A 252 0.14 -7.28 1.84
C ALA A 252 -0.24 -8.42 2.78
N LEU A 253 -1.55 -8.60 3.00
CA LEU A 253 -2.09 -9.78 3.68
C LEU A 253 -2.42 -10.85 2.64
N ARG A 254 -2.00 -12.08 2.87
CA ARG A 254 -2.28 -13.25 2.02
C ARG A 254 -3.48 -13.99 2.61
N ARG A 255 -4.54 -14.11 1.82
CA ARG A 255 -5.81 -14.74 2.18
C ARG A 255 -6.11 -15.88 1.21
#